data_AF-F9XHI5-F1
#
_entry.id   AF-F9XHI5-F1
#
_cell.length_a   1.000
_cell.length_b   1.000
_cell.length_c   1.000
_cell.angle_alpha   90.00
_cell.angle_beta   90.00
_cell.angle_gamma   90.00
#
_symmetry.space_group_name_H-M   'P 1'
#
loop_
_entity.id
_entity.type
_entity.pdbx_description
1 polymer ?
#
loop_
_entity_poly.entity_id
_entity_poly.type
_entity_poly.pdbx_seq_one_letter_code
_entity_poly.pdbx_strand_id
1 'polypeptide(L)'
;MDSVKLGAAALAGFPSLRTLPHTANLGFHGVSVFQQESRNESAIVTLSDGEEKNTTAHAKTRLGKSVHIGYPFLQEGRVCSVTDEMFTYRLANPELPPTDQNIIQAPHEYRGVEDWKKKANRIEAHYSKRLGIIIGTVESLVQIEPLVGLRKTETGATIKEYAPMQGIEPDYATQTVVDEVISEDQRFLEKAALPIQEEFPVGTRAFFLGDMAYGRPLEVTNHIAGGDGADKAEIWVSQLAVREPEFGIDIARSAESRNPYTPSYVVARQLQLHPLVLSKLTSAFNVTSSGLKLNLGLNLKFEAKKLKVLGYSRKSANGWEYSPKAVDLLRQYMI
;
A
#
# COMPACT_ATOMS: atom_id res chain seq x y z
N MET A 1 31.51 17.31 -17.68
CA MET A 1 30.30 16.45 -17.57
C MET A 1 30.54 15.25 -16.65
N ASP A 2 31.69 15.17 -15.98
CA ASP A 2 32.17 13.96 -15.29
C ASP A 2 31.60 13.71 -13.89
N SER A 3 30.48 14.34 -13.53
CA SER A 3 29.86 14.23 -12.20
C SER A 3 28.36 13.91 -12.19
N VAL A 4 27.75 13.66 -13.36
CA VAL A 4 26.31 13.39 -13.44
C VAL A 4 26.06 11.88 -13.38
N LYS A 5 25.37 11.44 -12.32
CA LYS A 5 24.95 10.05 -12.16
C LYS A 5 23.71 9.77 -13.01
N LEU A 6 23.80 8.82 -13.94
CA LEU A 6 22.72 8.45 -14.88
C LEU A 6 22.53 6.93 -14.95
N GLY A 7 21.41 6.48 -15.50
CA GLY A 7 21.18 5.06 -15.75
C GLY A 7 21.09 4.27 -14.45
N ALA A 8 21.84 3.18 -14.32
CA ALA A 8 21.84 2.36 -13.11
C ALA A 8 22.40 3.11 -11.87
N ALA A 9 23.21 4.15 -12.10
CA ALA A 9 23.78 4.97 -11.03
C ALA A 9 22.87 6.13 -10.61
N ALA A 10 21.72 6.32 -11.26
CA ALA A 10 20.77 7.38 -10.93
C ALA A 10 20.44 7.38 -9.42
N LEU A 11 20.15 8.57 -8.88
CA LEU A 11 19.84 8.71 -7.45
C LEU A 11 18.56 7.95 -7.10
N ALA A 12 18.46 7.51 -5.83
CA ALA A 12 17.29 6.81 -5.33
C ALA A 12 15.99 7.59 -5.63
N GLY A 13 14.95 6.86 -6.02
CA GLY A 13 13.65 7.40 -6.43
C GLY A 13 13.53 7.80 -7.90
N PHE A 14 14.63 7.91 -8.66
CA PHE A 14 14.56 8.10 -10.11
C PHE A 14 14.43 6.76 -10.84
N PRO A 15 13.48 6.62 -11.77
CA PRO A 15 13.33 5.39 -12.53
C PRO A 15 14.48 5.17 -13.49
N SER A 16 14.81 3.91 -13.74
CA SER A 16 15.86 3.55 -14.69
C SER A 16 15.60 2.18 -15.31
N LEU A 17 15.62 2.12 -16.65
CA LEU A 17 15.55 0.84 -17.36
C LEU A 17 16.86 0.06 -17.27
N ARG A 18 17.99 0.74 -17.00
CA ARG A 18 19.35 0.17 -17.05
C ARG A 18 19.72 -0.69 -15.84
N THR A 19 18.83 -0.84 -14.87
CA THR A 19 19.05 -1.71 -13.70
C THR A 19 18.83 -3.19 -14.02
N LEU A 20 18.16 -3.50 -15.13
CA LEU A 20 18.02 -4.86 -15.66
C LEU A 20 18.47 -4.90 -17.13
N PRO A 21 19.16 -5.96 -17.57
CA PRO A 21 19.51 -6.17 -18.98
C PRO A 21 18.26 -6.28 -19.85
N HIS A 22 18.22 -5.50 -20.93
CA HIS A 22 17.08 -5.42 -21.82
C HIS A 22 17.47 -5.04 -23.24
N THR A 23 16.58 -5.33 -24.17
CA THR A 23 16.56 -4.78 -25.53
C THR A 23 15.34 -3.88 -25.69
N ALA A 24 15.38 -2.96 -26.65
CA ALA A 24 14.25 -2.08 -26.93
C ALA A 24 14.03 -1.92 -28.43
N ASN A 25 12.77 -1.94 -28.85
CA ASN A 25 12.35 -1.75 -30.24
C ASN A 25 11.02 -0.99 -30.31
N LEU A 26 10.77 -0.29 -31.43
CA LEU A 26 9.46 0.28 -31.69
C LEU A 26 8.53 -0.78 -32.27
N GLY A 27 7.26 -0.75 -31.87
CA GLY A 27 6.26 -1.65 -32.44
C GLY A 27 4.84 -1.35 -31.98
N PHE A 28 3.87 -1.93 -32.69
CA PHE A 28 2.45 -1.86 -32.34
C PHE A 28 2.10 -2.92 -31.29
N HIS A 29 1.91 -2.49 -30.03
CA HIS A 29 1.66 -3.42 -28.91
C HIS A 29 0.34 -3.16 -28.15
N GLY A 30 -0.37 -2.09 -28.52
CA GLY A 30 -1.62 -1.70 -27.85
C GLY A 30 -1.42 -1.28 -26.40
N VAL A 31 -0.32 -0.58 -26.08
CA VAL A 31 -0.07 -0.07 -24.72
C VAL A 31 -1.17 0.92 -24.33
N SER A 32 -1.73 0.73 -23.14
CA SER A 32 -2.83 1.51 -22.58
C SER A 32 -2.37 2.24 -21.32
N VAL A 33 -1.82 3.45 -21.50
CA VAL A 33 -1.43 4.33 -20.38
C VAL A 33 -2.67 4.98 -19.75
N PHE A 34 -3.66 5.33 -20.58
CA PHE A 34 -4.90 5.97 -20.14
C PHE A 34 -6.09 4.99 -20.18
N GLN A 35 -7.19 5.40 -20.81
CA GLN A 35 -8.44 4.64 -20.86
C GLN A 35 -8.54 3.69 -22.07
N GLN A 36 -7.75 3.92 -23.11
CA GLN A 36 -7.82 3.16 -24.37
C GLN A 36 -6.43 2.73 -24.81
N GLU A 37 -6.36 1.61 -25.53
CA GLU A 37 -5.13 1.11 -26.14
C GLU A 37 -4.64 2.06 -27.24
N SER A 38 -3.33 2.27 -27.29
CA SER A 38 -2.70 3.03 -28.37
C SER A 38 -2.83 2.29 -29.71
N ARG A 39 -3.13 3.04 -30.77
CA ARG A 39 -3.10 2.56 -32.16
C ARG A 39 -1.76 2.83 -32.86
N ASN A 40 -0.87 3.58 -32.20
CA ASN A 40 0.43 3.96 -32.73
C ASN A 40 1.53 3.07 -32.14
N GLU A 41 2.71 3.11 -32.75
CA GLU A 41 3.90 2.46 -32.23
C GLU A 41 4.26 2.97 -30.82
N SER A 42 4.79 2.07 -30.00
CA SER A 42 5.33 2.37 -28.67
C SER A 42 6.74 1.80 -28.57
N ALA A 43 7.58 2.40 -27.74
CA ALA A 43 8.86 1.80 -27.39
C ALA A 43 8.60 0.61 -26.46
N ILE A 44 8.93 -0.58 -26.94
CA ILE A 44 8.76 -1.84 -26.22
C ILE A 44 10.12 -2.25 -25.69
N VAL A 45 10.17 -2.56 -24.40
CA VAL A 45 11.38 -3.00 -23.70
C VAL A 45 11.22 -4.48 -23.37
N THR A 46 12.16 -5.33 -23.79
CA THR A 46 12.14 -6.77 -23.51
C THR A 46 13.30 -7.12 -22.60
N LEU A 47 13.02 -7.71 -21.43
CA LEU A 47 14.06 -8.16 -20.51
C LEU A 47 14.83 -9.34 -21.11
N SER A 48 16.16 -9.27 -21.09
CA SER A 48 17.03 -10.26 -21.74
C SER A 48 17.28 -11.49 -20.87
N ASP A 49 17.50 -11.30 -19.57
CA ASP A 49 17.79 -12.39 -18.62
C ASP A 49 16.52 -12.90 -17.90
N GLY A 50 15.35 -12.61 -18.47
CA GLY A 50 14.07 -12.91 -17.83
C GLY A 50 13.98 -14.38 -17.44
N GLU A 51 14.29 -15.27 -18.38
CA GLU A 51 14.13 -16.72 -18.19
C GLU A 51 15.11 -17.31 -17.17
N GLU A 52 16.39 -16.90 -17.19
CA GLU A 52 17.38 -17.42 -16.22
C GLU A 52 17.06 -16.99 -14.77
N LYS A 53 16.62 -15.73 -14.60
CA LYS A 53 16.35 -15.15 -13.27
C LYS A 53 14.95 -15.48 -12.74
N ASN A 54 14.08 -16.05 -13.54
CA ASN A 54 12.69 -16.39 -13.18
C ASN A 54 12.57 -17.71 -12.39
N THR A 55 13.66 -18.46 -12.25
CA THR A 55 13.62 -19.78 -11.61
C THR A 55 13.35 -19.70 -10.09
N THR A 56 12.61 -20.69 -9.59
CA THR A 56 12.37 -20.85 -8.14
C THR A 56 13.66 -20.99 -7.35
N ALA A 57 14.70 -21.61 -7.92
CA ALA A 57 16.01 -21.73 -7.29
C ALA A 57 16.63 -20.36 -7.02
N HIS A 58 16.63 -19.47 -8.02
CA HIS A 58 17.12 -18.11 -7.86
C HIS A 58 16.28 -17.32 -6.85
N ALA A 59 14.95 -17.41 -6.94
CA ALA A 59 14.04 -16.75 -6.02
C ALA A 59 14.28 -17.15 -4.55
N LYS A 60 14.51 -18.44 -4.26
CA LYS A 60 14.80 -18.95 -2.91
C LYS A 60 16.04 -18.31 -2.28
N THR A 61 17.07 -18.00 -3.08
CA THR A 61 18.30 -17.35 -2.57
C THR A 61 18.07 -15.94 -2.02
N ARG A 62 16.93 -15.32 -2.35
CA ARG A 62 16.52 -13.97 -1.93
C ARG A 62 15.65 -13.97 -0.68
N LEU A 63 15.15 -15.13 -0.22
CA LEU A 63 14.33 -15.22 1.00
C LEU A 63 15.03 -14.57 2.19
N GLY A 64 14.31 -13.70 2.91
CA GLY A 64 14.81 -12.95 4.06
C GLY A 64 15.70 -11.76 3.74
N LYS A 65 16.14 -11.58 2.48
CA LYS A 65 17.00 -10.47 2.06
C LYS A 65 16.21 -9.24 1.63
N SER A 66 16.83 -8.08 1.79
CA SER A 66 16.39 -6.83 1.17
C SER A 66 16.70 -6.86 -0.32
N VAL A 67 15.72 -6.51 -1.14
CA VAL A 67 15.80 -6.43 -2.60
C VAL A 67 15.02 -5.20 -3.09
N HIS A 68 15.16 -4.90 -4.37
CA HIS A 68 14.48 -3.78 -5.02
C HIS A 68 13.44 -4.28 -6.02
N ILE A 69 12.22 -3.75 -5.92
CA ILE A 69 11.02 -4.20 -6.63
C ILE A 69 10.33 -3.04 -7.34
N GLY A 70 9.36 -3.34 -8.21
CA GLY A 70 8.60 -2.30 -8.92
C GLY A 70 9.34 -1.69 -10.11
N TYR A 71 10.23 -2.46 -10.76
CA TYR A 71 10.94 -2.03 -11.96
C TYR A 71 10.00 -1.35 -12.98
N PRO A 72 10.37 -0.20 -13.57
CA PRO A 72 11.64 0.53 -13.42
C PRO A 72 11.68 1.55 -12.27
N PHE A 73 10.62 1.66 -11.46
CA PHE A 73 10.52 2.57 -10.32
C PHE A 73 10.89 1.82 -9.03
N LEU A 74 12.18 1.49 -8.90
CA LEU A 74 12.66 0.62 -7.85
C LEU A 74 12.37 1.15 -6.44
N GLN A 75 11.83 0.28 -5.60
CA GLN A 75 11.60 0.50 -4.16
C GLN A 75 12.18 -0.68 -3.37
N GLU A 76 12.74 -0.39 -2.20
CA GLU A 76 13.29 -1.42 -1.32
C GLU A 76 12.18 -2.20 -0.61
N GLY A 77 12.36 -3.51 -0.50
CA GLY A 77 11.48 -4.39 0.27
C GLY A 77 12.20 -5.69 0.63
N ARG A 78 11.63 -6.44 1.57
CA ARG A 78 12.19 -7.72 2.03
C ARG A 78 11.37 -8.88 1.48
N VAL A 79 12.06 -9.91 0.96
CA VAL A 79 11.38 -11.11 0.48
C VAL A 79 10.90 -11.96 1.66
N CYS A 80 9.59 -12.07 1.84
CA CYS A 80 8.99 -12.87 2.91
C CYS A 80 8.69 -14.31 2.47
N SER A 81 8.31 -14.50 1.20
CA SER A 81 8.06 -15.82 0.64
C SER A 81 8.30 -15.86 -0.86
N VAL A 82 8.50 -17.07 -1.37
CA VAL A 82 8.64 -17.34 -2.81
C VAL A 82 7.57 -18.35 -3.20
N THR A 83 6.94 -18.17 -4.34
CA THR A 83 5.84 -19.04 -4.76
C THR A 83 5.97 -19.40 -6.24
N ASP A 84 5.92 -20.69 -6.54
CA ASP A 84 5.82 -21.21 -7.90
C ASP A 84 4.41 -21.77 -8.18
N GLU A 85 4.23 -22.46 -9.31
CA GLU A 85 2.94 -23.02 -9.72
C GLU A 85 2.33 -23.97 -8.67
N MET A 86 3.14 -24.66 -7.87
CA MET A 86 2.69 -25.74 -7.00
C MET A 86 2.92 -25.49 -5.50
N PHE A 87 3.94 -24.70 -5.15
CA PHE A 87 4.44 -24.57 -3.79
C PHE A 87 4.71 -23.13 -3.40
N THR A 88 4.63 -22.88 -2.09
CA THR A 88 5.13 -21.68 -1.44
C THR A 88 6.29 -22.05 -0.51
N TYR A 89 7.34 -21.24 -0.55
CA TYR A 89 8.57 -21.39 0.21
C TYR A 89 8.73 -20.22 1.16
N ARG A 90 9.04 -20.52 2.43
CA ARG A 90 9.24 -19.52 3.50
C ARG A 90 10.39 -19.95 4.40
N LEU A 91 11.01 -18.99 5.09
CA LEU A 91 11.98 -19.32 6.12
C LEU A 91 11.26 -19.86 7.38
N ALA A 92 11.77 -20.95 7.95
CA ALA A 92 11.32 -21.49 9.24
C ALA A 92 11.67 -20.50 10.36
N ASN A 93 12.92 -20.03 10.36
CA ASN A 93 13.38 -18.93 11.19
C ASN A 93 13.77 -17.74 10.29
N PRO A 94 13.03 -16.62 10.34
CA PRO A 94 13.33 -15.40 9.57
C PRO A 94 14.71 -14.79 9.85
N GLU A 95 15.35 -15.10 10.98
CA GLU A 95 16.67 -14.57 11.35
C GLU A 95 17.84 -15.36 10.74
N LEU A 96 17.57 -16.56 10.21
CA LEU A 96 18.59 -17.44 9.65
C LEU A 96 18.61 -17.35 8.12
N PRO A 97 19.78 -17.61 7.49
CA PRO A 97 19.90 -17.56 6.02
C PRO A 97 19.02 -18.61 5.32
N PRO A 98 18.74 -18.42 4.02
CA PRO A 98 17.97 -19.37 3.21
C PRO A 98 18.80 -20.61 2.87
N THR A 99 18.92 -21.53 3.81
CA THR A 99 19.47 -22.88 3.62
C THR A 99 18.34 -23.88 3.46
N ASP A 100 18.60 -25.03 2.82
CA ASP A 100 17.57 -26.06 2.61
C ASP A 100 16.92 -26.56 3.92
N GLN A 101 17.66 -26.52 5.03
CA GLN A 101 17.15 -26.87 6.36
C GLN A 101 16.25 -25.79 6.97
N ASN A 102 16.43 -24.53 6.56
CA ASN A 102 15.67 -23.39 7.04
C ASN A 102 14.53 -23.00 6.09
N ILE A 103 14.39 -23.65 4.93
CA ILE A 103 13.30 -23.37 3.98
C ILE A 103 12.18 -24.40 4.17
N ILE A 104 11.00 -23.91 4.54
CA ILE A 104 9.76 -24.69 4.59
C ILE A 104 9.11 -24.60 3.22
N GLN A 105 8.82 -25.77 2.63
CA GLN A 105 8.01 -25.92 1.43
C GLN A 105 6.59 -26.34 1.81
N ALA A 106 5.60 -25.55 1.42
CA ALA A 106 4.19 -25.86 1.62
C ALA A 106 3.49 -25.94 0.25
N PRO A 107 2.73 -27.00 -0.05
CA PRO A 107 1.92 -27.06 -1.25
C PRO A 107 0.80 -26.03 -1.21
N HIS A 108 0.34 -25.60 -2.38
CA HIS A 108 -0.83 -24.72 -2.48
C HIS A 108 -2.08 -25.37 -1.91
N GLU A 109 -2.83 -24.61 -1.11
CA GLU A 109 -4.12 -25.03 -0.59
C GLU A 109 -5.24 -24.72 -1.61
N TYR A 110 -6.18 -25.65 -1.77
CA TYR A 110 -7.41 -25.46 -2.56
C TYR A 110 -7.14 -24.97 -4.01
N ARG A 111 -7.65 -23.78 -4.38
CA ARG A 111 -7.51 -23.13 -5.69
C ARG A 111 -6.19 -22.36 -5.84
N GLY A 112 -5.22 -22.55 -4.94
CA GLY A 112 -3.97 -21.80 -4.93
C GLY A 112 -3.22 -21.83 -6.26
N VAL A 113 -3.24 -22.95 -7.00
CA VAL A 113 -2.64 -23.05 -8.34
C VAL A 113 -3.34 -22.12 -9.35
N GLU A 114 -4.67 -22.09 -9.35
CA GLU A 114 -5.46 -21.23 -10.25
C GLU A 114 -5.27 -19.75 -9.90
N ASP A 115 -5.25 -19.44 -8.60
CA ASP A 115 -5.05 -18.08 -8.10
C ASP A 115 -3.62 -17.58 -8.38
N TRP A 116 -2.62 -18.43 -8.20
CA TRP A 116 -1.24 -18.14 -8.59
C TRP A 116 -1.14 -17.83 -10.08
N LYS A 117 -1.72 -18.67 -10.93
CA LYS A 117 -1.71 -18.47 -12.40
C LYS A 117 -2.40 -17.16 -12.80
N LYS A 118 -3.53 -16.81 -12.16
CA LYS A 118 -4.19 -15.52 -12.35
C LYS A 118 -3.30 -14.35 -11.94
N LYS A 119 -2.58 -14.46 -10.82
CA LYS A 119 -1.64 -13.42 -10.35
C LYS A 119 -0.47 -13.24 -11.32
N ALA A 120 0.19 -14.33 -11.70
CA ALA A 120 1.28 -14.35 -12.67
C ALA A 120 0.88 -13.67 -13.99
N ASN A 121 -0.25 -14.10 -14.59
CA ASN A 121 -0.77 -13.51 -15.83
C ASN A 121 -1.15 -12.04 -15.68
N ARG A 122 -1.68 -11.64 -14.51
CA ARG A 122 -2.03 -10.23 -14.23
C ARG A 122 -0.78 -9.35 -14.16
N ILE A 123 0.29 -9.83 -13.54
CA ILE A 123 1.57 -9.11 -13.44
C ILE A 123 2.18 -8.96 -14.84
N GLU A 124 2.27 -10.06 -15.60
CA GLU A 124 2.76 -10.04 -16.98
C GLU A 124 1.96 -9.06 -17.86
N ALA A 125 0.63 -9.14 -17.82
CA ALA A 125 -0.25 -8.25 -18.56
C ALA A 125 -0.11 -6.79 -18.13
N HIS A 126 0.14 -6.52 -16.84
CA HIS A 126 0.38 -5.17 -16.35
C HIS A 126 1.64 -4.58 -16.97
N TYR A 127 2.78 -5.27 -16.88
CA TYR A 127 4.03 -4.83 -17.48
C TYR A 127 3.89 -4.62 -18.99
N SER A 128 3.28 -5.59 -19.67
CA SER A 128 3.11 -5.58 -21.12
C SER A 128 2.18 -4.46 -21.60
N LYS A 129 0.98 -4.35 -21.03
CA LYS A 129 -0.07 -3.44 -21.50
C LYS A 129 -0.03 -2.05 -20.88
N ARG A 130 0.46 -1.88 -19.65
CA ARG A 130 0.55 -0.55 -19.01
C ARG A 130 1.91 0.11 -19.21
N LEU A 131 2.99 -0.67 -19.16
CA LEU A 131 4.36 -0.15 -19.18
C LEU A 131 5.07 -0.34 -20.51
N GLY A 132 4.57 -1.20 -21.41
CA GLY A 132 5.28 -1.55 -22.64
C GLY A 132 6.54 -2.37 -22.38
N ILE A 133 6.58 -3.13 -21.28
CA ILE A 133 7.72 -3.94 -20.87
C ILE A 133 7.33 -5.42 -20.97
N ILE A 134 8.09 -6.19 -21.74
CA ILE A 134 7.94 -7.64 -21.87
C ILE A 134 8.91 -8.29 -20.89
N ILE A 135 8.35 -8.88 -19.83
CA ILE A 135 9.10 -9.57 -18.77
C ILE A 135 9.20 -11.08 -18.98
N GLY A 136 8.60 -11.62 -20.05
CA GLY A 136 8.47 -13.05 -20.29
C GLY A 136 7.42 -13.73 -19.41
N THR A 137 7.26 -15.03 -19.58
CA THR A 137 6.39 -15.86 -18.74
C THR A 137 6.86 -15.80 -17.29
N VAL A 138 5.95 -15.76 -16.32
CA VAL A 138 6.29 -15.77 -14.89
C VAL A 138 6.24 -17.21 -14.36
N GLU A 139 7.37 -17.74 -13.92
CA GLU A 139 7.52 -19.10 -13.35
C GLU A 139 7.55 -19.07 -11.81
N SER A 140 8.05 -17.97 -11.23
CA SER A 140 8.03 -17.75 -9.80
C SER A 140 7.68 -16.31 -9.43
N LEU A 141 7.03 -16.18 -8.28
CA LEU A 141 6.67 -14.92 -7.65
C LEU A 141 7.44 -14.77 -6.33
N VAL A 142 7.85 -13.56 -6.04
CA VAL A 142 8.32 -13.16 -4.71
C VAL A 142 7.23 -12.36 -4.03
N GLN A 143 6.92 -12.72 -2.79
CA GLN A 143 6.07 -11.92 -1.92
C GLN A 143 6.97 -11.01 -1.09
N ILE A 144 6.63 -9.73 -1.05
CA ILE A 144 7.47 -8.66 -0.55
C ILE A 144 6.77 -7.92 0.59
N GLU A 145 7.52 -7.68 1.65
CA GLU A 145 7.18 -6.68 2.66
C GLU A 145 7.92 -5.39 2.29
N PRO A 146 7.21 -4.33 1.84
CA PRO A 146 7.87 -3.08 1.48
C PRO A 146 8.51 -2.42 2.71
N LEU A 147 9.57 -1.67 2.47
CA LEU A 147 10.19 -0.83 3.49
C LEU A 147 9.19 0.27 3.92
N VAL A 148 8.75 0.23 5.18
CA VAL A 148 7.84 1.24 5.76
C VAL A 148 8.62 2.46 6.22
N GLY A 149 9.81 2.23 6.77
CA GLY A 149 10.68 3.28 7.25
C GLY A 149 11.74 2.74 8.20
N LEU A 150 12.16 3.61 9.11
CA LEU A 150 13.14 3.28 10.14
C LEU A 150 12.45 3.19 11.50
N ARG A 151 12.76 2.15 12.25
CA ARG A 151 12.30 1.97 13.63
C ARG A 151 13.49 2.03 14.58
N LYS A 152 13.31 2.70 15.70
CA LYS A 152 14.28 2.66 16.80
C LYS A 152 14.12 1.38 17.62
N THR A 153 15.24 0.76 17.93
CA THR A 153 15.33 -0.35 18.89
C THR A 153 15.32 0.18 20.32
N GLU A 154 15.10 -0.70 21.29
CA GLU A 154 15.20 -0.37 22.72
C GLU A 154 16.61 0.10 23.11
N THR A 155 17.62 -0.34 22.36
CA THR A 155 19.02 0.10 22.52
C THR A 155 19.30 1.47 21.90
N GLY A 156 18.37 2.06 21.15
CA GLY A 156 18.54 3.35 20.48
C GLY A 156 19.08 3.27 19.03
N ALA A 157 19.38 2.07 18.53
CA ALA A 157 19.77 1.89 17.13
C ALA A 157 18.57 2.10 16.19
N THR A 158 18.83 2.62 15.00
CA THR A 158 17.81 2.85 13.98
C THR A 158 17.96 1.81 12.89
N ILE A 159 16.98 0.92 12.75
CA ILE A 159 16.98 -0.20 11.80
C ILE A 159 15.82 -0.11 10.80
N LYS A 160 15.96 -0.73 9.64
CA LYS A 160 14.90 -0.79 8.63
C LYS A 160 13.72 -1.64 9.12
N GLU A 161 12.52 -1.10 8.93
CA GLU A 161 11.27 -1.79 9.25
C GLU A 161 10.52 -2.16 7.96
N TYR A 162 10.30 -3.46 7.80
CA TYR A 162 9.54 -4.04 6.71
C TYR A 162 8.22 -4.56 7.24
N ALA A 163 7.12 -4.18 6.62
CA ALA A 163 5.80 -4.67 7.00
C ALA A 163 4.84 -4.69 5.81
N PRO A 164 3.82 -5.56 5.82
CA PRO A 164 2.78 -5.54 4.81
C PRO A 164 2.00 -4.22 4.83
N MET A 165 1.88 -3.58 3.67
CA MET A 165 1.09 -2.35 3.51
C MET A 165 -0.29 -2.65 2.93
N GLN A 166 -1.34 -2.15 3.59
CA GLN A 166 -2.71 -2.33 3.10
C GLN A 166 -2.93 -1.65 1.75
N GLY A 167 -3.50 -2.39 0.80
CA GLY A 167 -3.84 -1.87 -0.52
C GLY A 167 -2.69 -1.89 -1.54
N ILE A 168 -1.50 -2.35 -1.14
CA ILE A 168 -0.38 -2.62 -2.04
C ILE A 168 -0.36 -4.12 -2.37
N GLU A 169 -0.17 -4.46 -3.64
CA GLU A 169 0.01 -5.84 -4.07
C GLU A 169 1.39 -6.33 -3.61
N PRO A 170 1.49 -7.42 -2.82
CA PRO A 170 2.76 -7.87 -2.28
C PRO A 170 3.54 -8.76 -3.26
N ASP A 171 2.92 -9.23 -4.34
CA ASP A 171 3.49 -10.22 -5.25
C ASP A 171 4.15 -9.56 -6.47
N TYR A 172 5.40 -9.94 -6.74
CA TYR A 172 6.19 -9.45 -7.87
C TYR A 172 6.81 -10.62 -8.64
N ALA A 173 6.99 -10.46 -9.94
CA ALA A 173 7.67 -11.44 -10.78
C ALA A 173 9.17 -11.47 -10.46
N THR A 174 9.73 -12.65 -10.20
CA THR A 174 11.13 -12.81 -9.75
C THR A 174 12.14 -12.17 -10.68
N GLN A 175 11.91 -12.23 -11.99
CA GLN A 175 12.81 -11.64 -13.00
C GLN A 175 12.80 -10.11 -13.04
N THR A 176 11.85 -9.46 -12.35
CA THR A 176 11.77 -7.99 -12.24
C THR A 176 12.44 -7.45 -10.98
N VAL A 177 12.95 -8.33 -10.13
CA VAL A 177 13.63 -7.99 -8.87
C VAL A 177 15.09 -7.66 -9.16
N VAL A 178 15.56 -6.57 -8.54
CA VAL A 178 16.95 -6.12 -8.57
C VAL A 178 17.54 -6.33 -7.18
N ASP A 179 18.64 -7.06 -7.08
CA ASP A 179 19.21 -7.42 -5.77
C ASP A 179 19.80 -6.18 -5.07
N GLU A 180 20.61 -5.39 -5.76
CA GLU A 180 21.31 -4.22 -5.21
C GLU A 180 21.23 -3.02 -6.16
N VAL A 181 21.24 -1.81 -5.60
CA VAL A 181 21.29 -0.54 -6.34
C VAL A 181 22.55 0.24 -6.00
N ILE A 182 23.09 0.97 -6.98
CA ILE A 182 24.33 1.73 -6.79
C ILE A 182 24.13 2.93 -5.84
N SER A 183 22.96 3.56 -5.90
CA SER A 183 22.62 4.73 -5.08
C SER A 183 21.46 4.38 -4.16
N GLU A 184 21.77 3.98 -2.93
CA GLU A 184 20.77 3.76 -1.88
C GLU A 184 20.11 5.06 -1.44
N ASP A 185 18.91 4.94 -0.88
CA ASP A 185 18.19 6.07 -0.33
C ASP A 185 18.73 6.44 1.05
N GLN A 186 19.39 7.60 1.12
CA GLN A 186 20.03 8.09 2.34
C GLN A 186 19.06 8.28 3.51
N ARG A 187 17.76 8.40 3.26
CA ARG A 187 16.73 8.55 4.29
C ARG A 187 16.53 7.28 5.12
N PHE A 188 16.91 6.12 4.58
CA PHE A 188 16.69 4.81 5.17
C PHE A 188 17.98 4.11 5.59
N LEU A 189 19.09 4.86 5.70
CA LEU A 189 20.33 4.31 6.23
C LEU A 189 20.18 3.99 7.72
N GLU A 190 20.53 2.76 8.07
CA GLU A 190 20.57 2.31 9.46
C GLU A 190 21.67 3.05 10.22
N LYS A 191 21.41 3.32 11.50
CA LYS A 191 22.34 4.03 12.38
C LYS A 191 22.51 3.26 13.67
N ALA A 192 23.74 3.15 14.14
CA ALA A 192 24.02 2.61 15.46
C ALA A 192 23.38 3.47 16.56
N ALA A 193 23.19 2.89 17.74
CA ALA A 193 22.70 3.61 18.90
C ALA A 193 23.66 4.75 19.27
N LEU A 194 23.11 5.95 19.43
CA LEU A 194 23.84 7.10 19.94
C LEU A 194 23.60 7.23 21.45
N PRO A 195 24.57 7.77 22.22
CA PRO A 195 24.33 8.16 23.60
C PRO A 195 23.18 9.17 23.70
N ILE A 196 22.42 9.11 24.81
CA ILE A 196 21.24 9.98 25.02
C ILE A 196 21.60 11.47 24.96
N GLN A 197 22.83 11.84 25.36
CA GLN A 197 23.32 13.22 25.38
C GLN A 197 23.57 13.77 23.98
N GLU A 198 23.97 12.91 23.04
CA GLU A 198 24.17 13.29 21.64
C GLU A 198 22.84 13.30 20.88
N GLU A 199 21.98 12.34 21.20
CA GLU A 199 20.69 12.20 20.53
C GLU A 199 19.65 13.24 20.98
N PHE A 200 19.65 13.56 22.28
CA PHE A 200 18.73 14.52 22.90
C PHE A 200 19.51 15.51 23.78
N PRO A 201 20.33 16.41 23.22
CA PRO A 201 21.10 17.36 24.01
C PRO A 201 20.21 18.29 24.85
N VAL A 202 20.80 18.89 25.89
CA VAL A 202 20.11 19.88 26.75
C VAL A 202 19.49 21.00 25.90
N GLY A 203 18.24 21.35 26.19
CA GLY A 203 17.42 22.28 25.41
C GLY A 203 16.63 21.63 24.26
N THR A 204 16.77 20.31 24.03
CA THR A 204 15.96 19.59 23.04
C THR A 204 14.49 19.62 23.41
N ARG A 205 13.65 19.95 22.43
CA ARG A 205 12.19 19.95 22.56
C ARG A 205 11.59 18.72 21.89
N ALA A 206 10.80 17.95 22.63
CA ALA A 206 10.18 16.71 22.16
C ALA A 206 8.75 16.57 22.68
N PHE A 207 8.12 15.42 22.42
CA PHE A 207 6.82 15.07 22.97
C PHE A 207 6.96 13.98 24.03
N PHE A 208 6.29 14.15 25.15
CA PHE A 208 6.27 13.16 26.23
C PHE A 208 5.27 12.05 25.91
N LEU A 209 5.71 10.80 26.02
CA LEU A 209 4.88 9.63 25.70
C LEU A 209 4.43 8.84 26.95
N GLY A 210 4.74 9.33 28.16
CA GLY A 210 4.29 8.70 29.40
C GLY A 210 2.87 9.11 29.80
N ASP A 211 2.20 8.24 30.56
CA ASP A 211 0.78 8.37 30.95
C ASP A 211 0.44 9.70 31.62
N MET A 212 1.39 10.29 32.36
CA MET A 212 1.19 11.54 33.10
C MET A 212 0.81 12.72 32.18
N ALA A 213 1.35 12.77 30.96
CA ALA A 213 1.24 13.93 30.08
C ALA A 213 1.46 13.54 28.61
N TYR A 214 0.80 12.46 28.16
CA TYR A 214 0.96 11.92 26.81
C TYR A 214 0.71 12.98 25.73
N GLY A 215 1.62 13.09 24.77
CA GLY A 215 1.57 14.05 23.66
C GLY A 215 1.88 15.50 24.05
N ARG A 216 2.25 15.79 25.31
CA ARG A 216 2.62 17.15 25.73
C ARG A 216 4.05 17.50 25.37
N PRO A 217 4.35 18.78 25.07
CA PRO A 217 5.72 19.19 24.80
C PRO A 217 6.58 19.08 26.07
N LEU A 218 7.81 18.59 25.90
CA LEU A 218 8.84 18.53 26.91
C LEU A 218 10.10 19.24 26.45
N GLU A 219 10.94 19.64 27.41
CA GLU A 219 12.29 20.14 27.19
C GLU A 219 13.29 19.37 28.06
N VAL A 220 14.42 18.94 27.47
CA VAL A 220 15.50 18.27 28.19
C VAL A 220 16.30 19.30 28.98
N THR A 221 16.37 19.16 30.30
CA THR A 221 17.06 20.12 31.18
C THR A 221 18.46 19.65 31.58
N ASN A 222 18.64 18.35 31.75
CA ASN A 222 19.91 17.78 32.20
C ASN A 222 19.98 16.28 31.87
N HIS A 223 21.17 15.69 32.01
CA HIS A 223 21.38 14.25 31.93
C HIS A 223 21.98 13.73 33.23
N ILE A 224 21.46 12.62 33.72
CA ILE A 224 21.94 11.94 34.92
C ILE A 224 22.38 10.52 34.56
N ALA A 225 23.51 10.09 35.12
CA ALA A 225 23.96 8.72 35.00
C ALA A 225 22.96 7.80 35.72
N GLY A 226 22.31 6.89 35.01
CA GLY A 226 21.39 5.94 35.63
C GLY A 226 22.14 4.84 36.37
N GLY A 227 21.63 4.44 37.54
CA GLY A 227 22.23 3.39 38.37
C GLY A 227 22.34 2.01 37.71
N ASP A 228 21.57 1.76 36.65
CA ASP A 228 21.55 0.51 35.89
C ASP A 228 22.38 0.58 34.59
N GLY A 229 23.25 1.60 34.44
CA GLY A 229 24.11 1.77 33.26
C GLY A 229 23.43 2.42 32.04
N ALA A 230 22.16 2.79 32.15
CA ALA A 230 21.44 3.56 31.14
C ALA A 230 21.30 5.03 31.58
N ASP A 231 21.90 5.95 30.84
CA ASP A 231 21.79 7.38 31.09
C ASP A 231 20.33 7.86 30.94
N LYS A 232 19.87 8.67 31.90
CA LYS A 232 18.50 9.21 31.91
C LYS A 232 18.54 10.71 31.66
N ALA A 233 17.53 11.23 30.98
CA ALA A 233 17.32 12.66 30.82
C ALA A 233 16.37 13.18 31.91
N GLU A 234 16.76 14.27 32.58
CA GLU A 234 15.84 15.10 33.33
C GLU A 234 15.10 16.02 32.35
N ILE A 235 13.78 16.12 32.53
CA ILE A 235 12.90 16.81 31.60
C ILE A 235 11.92 17.73 32.33
N TRP A 236 11.56 18.82 31.67
CA TRP A 236 10.38 19.62 32.02
C TRP A 236 9.25 19.30 31.06
N VAL A 237 8.09 18.94 31.60
CA VAL A 237 6.91 18.59 30.80
C VAL A 237 5.81 19.63 31.02
N SER A 238 5.26 20.16 29.93
CA SER A 238 4.14 21.10 30.01
C SER A 238 2.84 20.38 30.37
N GLN A 239 2.33 20.61 31.57
CA GLN A 239 1.03 20.09 32.00
C GLN A 239 -0.09 21.10 31.76
N LEU A 240 -1.29 20.59 31.47
CA LEU A 240 -2.50 21.40 31.42
C LEU A 240 -3.02 21.60 32.84
N ALA A 241 -3.43 22.82 33.18
CA ALA A 241 -4.06 23.11 34.47
C ALA A 241 -5.44 22.44 34.62
N VAL A 242 -6.12 22.19 33.50
CA VAL A 242 -7.45 21.56 33.43
C VAL A 242 -7.42 20.46 32.38
N ARG A 243 -8.01 19.31 32.70
CA ARG A 243 -8.15 18.19 31.76
C ARG A 243 -8.98 18.61 30.54
N GLU A 244 -8.55 18.20 29.35
CA GLU A 244 -9.29 18.45 28.12
C GLU A 244 -10.66 17.73 28.17
N PRO A 245 -11.78 18.42 27.91
CA PRO A 245 -13.09 17.79 27.92
C PRO A 245 -13.27 16.86 26.72
N GLU A 246 -13.84 15.68 26.93
CA GLU A 246 -14.07 14.66 25.88
C GLU A 246 -15.32 14.96 25.01
N PHE A 247 -15.50 16.22 24.58
CA PHE A 247 -16.70 16.66 23.86
C PHE A 247 -16.85 15.99 22.48
N GLY A 248 -15.74 15.62 21.84
CA GLY A 248 -15.75 15.06 20.48
C GLY A 248 -16.51 13.72 20.39
N ILE A 249 -16.41 12.89 21.42
CA ILE A 249 -17.11 11.60 21.49
C ILE A 249 -18.62 11.82 21.59
N ASP A 250 -19.04 12.75 22.43
CA ASP A 250 -20.46 13.06 22.62
C ASP A 250 -21.08 13.70 21.38
N ILE A 251 -20.34 14.57 20.68
CA ILE A 251 -20.77 15.12 19.38
C ILE A 251 -20.90 13.99 18.35
N ALA A 252 -19.93 13.07 18.27
CA ALA A 252 -19.97 11.96 17.33
C ALA A 252 -21.17 11.02 17.60
N ARG A 253 -21.39 10.63 18.86
CA ARG A 253 -22.56 9.84 19.28
C ARG A 253 -23.87 10.56 18.98
N SER A 254 -23.94 11.86 19.27
CA SER A 254 -25.11 12.70 19.00
C SER A 254 -25.38 12.84 17.49
N ALA A 255 -24.34 12.88 16.66
CA ALA A 255 -24.49 12.92 15.21
C ALA A 255 -25.02 11.59 14.65
N GLU A 256 -24.50 10.46 15.12
CA GLU A 256 -24.94 9.11 14.73
C GLU A 256 -26.40 8.87 15.15
N SER A 257 -26.76 9.26 16.38
CA SER A 257 -28.13 9.12 16.90
C SER A 257 -29.14 10.00 16.16
N ARG A 258 -28.77 11.22 15.74
CA ARG A 258 -29.66 12.12 14.99
C ARG A 258 -29.95 11.67 13.56
N ASN A 259 -29.04 10.93 12.93
CA ASN A 259 -29.19 10.50 11.53
C ASN A 259 -28.83 9.02 11.36
N PRO A 260 -29.64 8.09 11.90
CA PRO A 260 -29.37 6.67 11.77
C PRO A 260 -29.52 6.25 10.31
N TYR A 261 -28.48 5.67 9.72
CA TYR A 261 -28.55 5.15 8.37
C TYR A 261 -29.18 3.76 8.36
N THR A 262 -30.02 3.55 7.37
CA THR A 262 -30.76 2.31 7.18
C THR A 262 -30.19 1.54 5.98
N PRO A 263 -29.94 0.22 6.11
CA PRO A 263 -29.44 -0.59 5.00
C PRO A 263 -30.36 -0.56 3.77
N SER A 264 -29.76 -0.58 2.58
CA SER A 264 -30.50 -0.51 1.31
C SER A 264 -31.62 -1.54 1.15
N TYR A 265 -31.45 -2.77 1.64
CA TYR A 265 -32.49 -3.80 1.57
C TYR A 265 -33.70 -3.48 2.46
N VAL A 266 -33.49 -2.81 3.60
CA VAL A 266 -34.57 -2.35 4.49
C VAL A 266 -35.31 -1.18 3.85
N VAL A 267 -34.58 -0.21 3.28
CA VAL A 267 -35.17 0.92 2.55
C VAL A 267 -35.99 0.43 1.36
N ALA A 268 -35.49 -0.55 0.60
CA ALA A 268 -36.21 -1.15 -0.52
C ALA A 268 -37.55 -1.76 -0.06
N ARG A 269 -37.55 -2.49 1.07
CA ARG A 269 -38.78 -3.04 1.67
C ARG A 269 -39.74 -1.96 2.16
N GLN A 270 -39.23 -0.92 2.83
CA GLN A 270 -40.04 0.20 3.33
C GLN A 270 -40.75 0.96 2.21
N LEU A 271 -40.08 1.14 1.06
CA LEU A 271 -40.62 1.82 -0.11
C LEU A 271 -41.33 0.88 -1.10
N GLN A 272 -41.43 -0.42 -0.77
CA GLN A 272 -41.98 -1.46 -1.65
C GLN A 272 -41.35 -1.48 -3.05
N LEU A 273 -40.05 -1.17 -3.13
CA LEU A 273 -39.28 -1.17 -4.37
C LEU A 273 -38.49 -2.46 -4.51
N HIS A 274 -38.34 -2.94 -5.75
CA HIS A 274 -37.34 -3.95 -6.04
C HIS A 274 -35.92 -3.40 -5.77
N PRO A 275 -35.00 -4.15 -5.13
CA PRO A 275 -33.66 -3.65 -4.78
C PRO A 275 -32.87 -3.04 -5.95
N LEU A 276 -33.03 -3.60 -7.16
CA LEU A 276 -32.41 -3.05 -8.38
C LEU A 276 -32.97 -1.67 -8.75
N VAL A 277 -34.27 -1.44 -8.57
CA VAL A 277 -34.91 -0.14 -8.87
C VAL A 277 -34.38 0.90 -7.90
N LEU A 278 -34.34 0.61 -6.60
CA LEU A 278 -33.72 1.49 -5.61
C LEU A 278 -32.26 1.78 -5.97
N SER A 279 -31.51 0.77 -6.40
CA SER A 279 -30.11 0.93 -6.79
C SER A 279 -29.94 1.85 -8.01
N LYS A 280 -30.84 1.78 -8.99
CA LYS A 280 -30.82 2.63 -10.19
C LYS A 280 -31.26 4.07 -9.88
N LEU A 281 -32.33 4.25 -9.11
CA LEU A 281 -32.82 5.57 -8.68
C LEU A 281 -31.77 6.34 -7.86
N THR A 282 -31.07 5.65 -6.96
CA THR A 282 -30.06 6.26 -6.09
C THR A 282 -28.70 6.47 -6.77
N SER A 283 -28.48 5.91 -7.98
CA SER A 283 -27.25 6.11 -8.76
C SER A 283 -27.52 7.01 -9.98
N ALA A 284 -26.51 7.24 -10.82
CA ALA A 284 -26.71 7.94 -12.08
C ALA A 284 -27.50 7.07 -13.07
N PHE A 285 -28.66 7.54 -13.51
CA PHE A 285 -29.54 6.84 -14.45
C PHE A 285 -29.73 7.69 -15.70
N ASN A 286 -28.91 7.43 -16.72
CA ASN A 286 -28.94 8.17 -17.96
C ASN A 286 -29.94 7.53 -18.95
N VAL A 287 -30.85 8.32 -19.47
CA VAL A 287 -31.79 7.95 -20.53
C VAL A 287 -31.49 8.80 -21.76
N THR A 288 -31.46 8.17 -22.93
CA THR A 288 -31.35 8.88 -24.21
C THR A 288 -32.75 9.05 -24.78
N SER A 289 -33.21 10.29 -24.93
CA SER A 289 -34.48 10.62 -25.56
C SER A 289 -34.28 11.79 -26.52
N SER A 290 -34.79 11.66 -27.75
CA SER A 290 -34.69 12.69 -28.79
C SER A 290 -33.27 13.24 -29.05
N GLY A 291 -32.25 12.37 -28.99
CA GLY A 291 -30.84 12.74 -29.18
C GLY A 291 -30.17 13.41 -27.98
N LEU A 292 -30.91 13.69 -26.89
CA LEU A 292 -30.38 14.24 -25.65
C LEU A 292 -30.20 13.14 -24.60
N LYS A 293 -29.07 13.18 -23.89
CA LYS A 293 -28.76 12.29 -22.78
C LYS A 293 -29.12 12.99 -21.46
N LEU A 294 -30.17 12.53 -20.79
CA LEU A 294 -30.67 13.11 -19.54
C LEU A 294 -30.39 12.16 -18.38
N ASN A 295 -29.90 12.69 -17.26
CA ASN A 295 -29.72 11.91 -16.03
C ASN A 295 -30.96 12.08 -15.13
N LEU A 296 -31.71 11.00 -14.97
CA LEU A 296 -32.92 10.90 -14.13
C LEU A 296 -32.63 10.15 -12.82
N GLY A 297 -31.36 10.05 -12.43
CA GLY A 297 -30.95 9.46 -11.16
C GLY A 297 -30.77 10.53 -10.08
N LEU A 298 -31.10 10.20 -8.83
CA LEU A 298 -30.87 11.08 -7.67
C LEU A 298 -29.38 11.25 -7.32
N ASN A 299 -28.49 10.45 -7.95
CA ASN A 299 -27.04 10.60 -7.80
C ASN A 299 -26.53 10.58 -6.35
N LEU A 300 -27.19 9.80 -5.49
CA LEU A 300 -26.84 9.70 -4.07
C LEU A 300 -25.66 8.75 -3.85
N LYS A 301 -25.38 7.82 -4.77
CA LYS A 301 -24.24 6.92 -4.72
C LYS A 301 -23.53 6.78 -6.06
N PHE A 302 -22.20 6.63 -6.03
CA PHE A 302 -21.38 6.38 -7.21
C PHE A 302 -20.39 5.25 -6.96
N GLU A 303 -20.82 4.01 -7.20
CA GLU A 303 -20.01 2.81 -6.94
C GLU A 303 -18.70 2.82 -7.75
N ALA A 304 -18.77 3.07 -9.06
CA ALA A 304 -17.60 3.09 -9.94
C ALA A 304 -16.58 4.18 -9.58
N LYS A 305 -17.07 5.32 -9.07
CA LYS A 305 -16.20 6.44 -8.65
C LYS A 305 -15.80 6.36 -7.18
N LYS A 306 -16.32 5.39 -6.42
CA LYS A 306 -16.19 5.29 -4.95
C LYS A 306 -16.59 6.59 -4.22
N LEU A 307 -17.62 7.29 -4.71
CA LEU A 307 -18.14 8.52 -4.10
C LEU A 307 -19.51 8.31 -3.46
N LYS A 308 -19.78 9.10 -2.41
CA LYS A 308 -21.05 9.15 -1.68
C LYS A 308 -21.46 10.60 -1.46
N VAL A 309 -22.76 10.83 -1.30
CA VAL A 309 -23.30 12.15 -0.96
C VAL A 309 -23.44 12.22 0.56
N LEU A 310 -22.70 13.13 1.19
CA LEU A 310 -22.67 13.29 2.64
C LEU A 310 -24.06 13.65 3.18
N GLY A 311 -24.44 13.02 4.28
CA GLY A 311 -25.77 13.21 4.90
C GLY A 311 -26.91 12.47 4.19
N TYR A 312 -26.67 11.85 3.02
CA TYR A 312 -27.67 11.07 2.27
C TYR A 312 -27.32 9.60 2.17
N SER A 313 -26.06 9.26 1.85
CA SER A 313 -25.62 7.88 1.66
C SER A 313 -24.30 7.59 2.35
N ARG A 314 -24.13 6.34 2.78
CA ARG A 314 -22.84 5.80 3.21
C ARG A 314 -22.69 4.35 2.74
N LYS A 315 -21.45 3.88 2.70
CA LYS A 315 -21.12 2.49 2.37
C LYS A 315 -20.49 1.86 3.60
N SER A 316 -21.13 0.81 4.12
CA SER A 316 -20.62 -0.03 5.19
C SER A 316 -20.10 -1.36 4.61
N ALA A 317 -19.57 -2.24 5.47
CA ALA A 317 -19.16 -3.59 5.08
C ALA A 317 -20.31 -4.40 4.45
N ASN A 318 -21.56 -4.11 4.87
CA ASN A 318 -22.77 -4.80 4.42
C ASN A 318 -23.41 -4.14 3.17
N GLY A 319 -22.78 -3.11 2.60
CA GLY A 319 -23.22 -2.45 1.38
C GLY A 319 -23.66 -1.00 1.59
N TRP A 320 -24.58 -0.52 0.74
CA TRP A 320 -25.05 0.86 0.78
C TRP A 320 -26.15 1.06 1.82
N GLU A 321 -26.07 2.18 2.54
CA GLU A 321 -27.02 2.60 3.57
C GLU A 321 -27.43 4.05 3.31
N TYR A 322 -28.67 4.39 3.69
CA TYR A 322 -29.28 5.69 3.41
C TYR A 322 -29.80 6.35 4.68
N SER A 323 -29.63 7.66 4.79
CA SER A 323 -30.16 8.44 5.91
C SER A 323 -31.68 8.65 5.78
N PRO A 324 -32.37 9.10 6.85
CA PRO A 324 -33.78 9.44 6.77
C PRO A 324 -34.08 10.49 5.69
N LYS A 325 -33.20 11.50 5.53
CA LYS A 325 -33.30 12.53 4.48
C LYS A 325 -33.27 11.94 3.07
N ALA A 326 -32.46 10.90 2.85
CA ALA A 326 -32.41 10.22 1.56
C ALA A 326 -33.67 9.39 1.30
N VAL A 327 -34.24 8.76 2.34
CA VAL A 327 -35.52 8.05 2.22
C VAL A 327 -36.66 9.02 1.91
N ASP A 328 -36.70 10.19 2.54
CA ASP A 328 -37.71 11.21 2.26
C ASP A 328 -37.57 11.78 0.85
N LEU A 329 -36.34 12.03 0.39
CA LEU A 329 -36.09 12.44 -1.00
C LEU A 329 -36.54 11.36 -1.99
N LEU A 330 -36.29 10.08 -1.69
CA LEU A 330 -36.76 8.97 -2.51
C LEU A 330 -38.29 8.91 -2.57
N ARG A 331 -38.99 9.13 -1.44
CA ARG A 331 -40.46 9.20 -1.41
C ARG A 331 -40.97 10.35 -2.28
N GLN A 332 -40.37 11.52 -2.18
CA GLN A 332 -40.74 12.68 -3.01
C GLN A 332 -40.51 12.42 -4.50
N TYR A 333 -39.43 11.72 -4.84
CA TYR A 333 -39.11 11.37 -6.22
C TYR A 333 -40.07 10.33 -6.84
N MET A 334 -40.76 9.55 -6.00
CA MET A 334 -41.72 8.52 -6.45
C MET A 334 -43.12 9.07 -6.72
N ILE A 335 -43.42 10.32 -6.33
CA ILE A 335 -44.69 11.01 -6.57
C ILE A 335 -44.66 11.66 -7.95
#